data_AF-A0A5E6NQF8-F1
#
_entry.id   AF-A0A5E6NQF8-F1
#
_cell.length_a   1.000
_cell.length_b   1.000
_cell.length_c   1.000
_cell.angle_alpha   90.00
_cell.angle_beta   90.00
_cell.angle_gamma   90.00
#
_symmetry.space_group_name_H-M   'P 1'
#
loop_
_entity.id
_entity.type
_entity.pdbx_description
1 polymer ?
#
loop_
_entity_poly.entity_id
_entity_poly.type
_entity_poly.pdbx_seq_one_letter_code
_entity_poly.pdbx_strand_id
1 'polypeptide(L)'
;MWVEKLYDKALKNTKSGQKDGIPLRELLERILPALEAGKPVRALDFNAEEVNLLKGFQLLTIKPVLYTANVSEDGFSDNPHLDVIEKFAEAEGAEVVAICANIEADIADMEADEKQEFLSEWVKTKLGLTA
;
A
#
# COMPACT_ATOMS: atom_id res chain seq x y z
N MET A 1 21.98 -5.78 0.38
CA MET A 1 20.52 -5.73 0.71
C MET A 1 20.09 -7.05 1.39
N TRP A 2 18.98 -7.15 2.14
CA TRP A 2 18.57 -8.43 2.77
C TRP A 2 18.16 -9.49 1.72
N VAL A 3 17.42 -9.08 0.69
CA VAL A 3 16.99 -9.95 -0.41
C VAL A 3 18.17 -10.50 -1.21
N GLU A 4 19.19 -9.69 -1.43
CA GLU A 4 20.46 -10.11 -2.08
C GLU A 4 21.14 -11.26 -1.31
N LYS A 5 21.20 -11.19 0.03
CA LYS A 5 21.75 -12.27 0.86
C LYS A 5 20.93 -13.56 0.75
N LEU A 6 19.61 -13.44 0.61
CA LEU A 6 18.74 -14.60 0.37
C LEU A 6 18.97 -15.21 -1.01
N TYR A 7 19.12 -14.36 -2.03
CA TYR A 7 19.40 -14.79 -3.39
C TYR A 7 20.73 -15.55 -3.46
N ASP A 8 21.80 -15.02 -2.86
CA ASP A 8 23.10 -15.69 -2.79
C ASP A 8 23.04 -17.07 -2.14
N LYS A 9 22.23 -17.20 -1.07
CA LYS A 9 22.01 -18.47 -0.38
C LYS A 9 21.24 -19.45 -1.28
N ALA A 10 20.17 -19.00 -1.93
CA ALA A 10 19.40 -19.81 -2.87
C ALA A 10 20.25 -20.27 -4.07
N LEU A 11 21.14 -19.39 -4.57
CA LEU A 11 22.08 -19.69 -5.64
C LEU A 11 23.09 -20.76 -5.24
N LYS A 12 23.62 -20.73 -4.01
CA LYS A 12 24.52 -21.77 -3.50
C LYS A 12 23.81 -23.12 -3.35
N ASN A 13 22.59 -23.12 -2.79
CA ASN A 13 21.82 -24.35 -2.59
C ASN A 13 21.48 -25.04 -3.92
N THR A 14 21.07 -24.27 -4.92
CA THR A 14 20.77 -24.81 -6.27
C THR A 14 22.02 -25.35 -6.97
N LYS A 15 23.18 -24.67 -6.85
CA LYS A 15 24.48 -25.18 -7.36
C LYS A 15 24.91 -26.49 -6.70
N SER A 16 24.53 -26.73 -5.45
CA SER A 16 24.77 -28.01 -4.75
C SER A 16 23.79 -29.13 -5.10
N GLY A 17 22.89 -28.92 -6.07
CA GLY A 17 21.95 -29.93 -6.56
C GLY A 17 20.64 -30.04 -5.78
N GLN A 18 20.37 -29.13 -4.83
CA GLN A 18 19.09 -29.09 -4.12
C GLN A 18 18.00 -28.52 -5.02
N LYS A 19 17.14 -29.38 -5.54
CA LYS A 19 16.06 -29.02 -6.48
C LYS A 19 14.99 -28.11 -5.85
N ASP A 20 14.75 -28.26 -4.55
CA ASP A 20 13.76 -27.45 -3.82
C ASP A 20 14.12 -25.96 -3.74
N GLY A 21 15.39 -25.61 -3.98
CA GLY A 21 15.86 -24.22 -4.00
C GLY A 21 15.63 -23.49 -5.33
N ILE A 22 15.25 -24.20 -6.41
CA ILE A 22 15.10 -23.61 -7.75
C ILE A 22 13.96 -22.59 -7.81
N PRO A 23 12.74 -22.88 -7.30
CA PRO A 23 11.64 -21.92 -7.36
C PRO A 23 11.95 -20.62 -6.60
N LEU A 24 12.59 -20.73 -5.43
CA LEU A 24 12.98 -19.56 -4.65
C LEU A 24 14.03 -18.72 -5.36
N ARG A 25 15.03 -19.35 -5.99
CA ARG A 25 16.06 -18.65 -6.74
C ARG A 25 15.44 -17.85 -7.89
N GLU A 26 14.58 -18.47 -8.68
CA GLU A 26 13.92 -17.84 -9.83
C GLU A 26 13.01 -16.68 -9.42
N LEU A 27 12.30 -16.84 -8.31
CA LEU A 27 11.50 -15.77 -7.73
C LEU A 27 12.35 -14.58 -7.27
N LEU A 28 13.45 -14.85 -6.57
CA LEU A 28 14.38 -13.80 -6.11
C LEU A 28 15.13 -13.12 -7.26
N GLU A 29 15.41 -13.84 -8.35
CA GLU A 29 16.03 -13.33 -9.57
C GLU A 29 15.15 -12.27 -10.26
N ARG A 30 13.83 -12.37 -10.11
CA ARG A 30 12.87 -11.34 -10.55
C ARG A 30 12.71 -10.18 -9.56
N ILE A 31 12.72 -10.48 -8.27
CA ILE A 31 12.46 -9.49 -7.21
C ILE A 31 13.65 -8.53 -7.04
N LEU A 32 14.88 -9.03 -7.10
CA LEU A 32 16.07 -8.25 -6.81
C LEU A 32 16.22 -7.04 -7.76
N PRO A 33 16.12 -7.18 -9.09
CA PRO A 33 16.22 -6.03 -9.99
C PRO A 33 15.10 -5.00 -9.80
N ALA A 34 13.90 -5.43 -9.42
CA ALA A 34 12.79 -4.52 -9.13
C ALA A 34 13.10 -3.64 -7.91
N LEU A 35 13.61 -4.24 -6.84
CA LEU A 35 14.02 -3.52 -5.63
C LEU A 35 15.20 -2.57 -5.90
N GLU A 36 16.17 -2.98 -6.72
CA GLU A 36 17.29 -2.12 -7.14
C GLU A 36 16.83 -0.92 -7.97
N ALA A 37 15.78 -1.09 -8.78
CA ALA A 37 15.14 -0.02 -9.52
C ALA A 37 14.17 0.84 -8.65
N GLY A 38 14.11 0.60 -7.33
CA GLY A 38 13.23 1.31 -6.42
C GLY A 38 11.75 0.94 -6.54
N LYS A 39 11.41 -0.14 -7.26
CA LYS A 39 10.04 -0.61 -7.41
C LYS A 39 9.66 -1.51 -6.24
N PRO A 40 8.47 -1.31 -5.63
CA PRO A 40 8.03 -2.18 -4.54
C PRO A 40 7.65 -3.56 -5.07
N VAL A 41 7.85 -4.59 -4.24
CA VAL A 41 7.58 -5.99 -4.61
C VAL A 41 6.11 -6.22 -4.99
N ARG A 42 5.17 -5.49 -4.38
CA ARG A 42 3.74 -5.52 -4.72
C ARG A 42 3.41 -5.13 -6.17
N ALA A 43 4.33 -4.45 -6.88
CA ALA A 43 4.16 -4.09 -8.28
C ALA A 43 4.52 -5.23 -9.26
N LEU A 44 4.90 -6.40 -8.74
CA LEU A 44 5.17 -7.60 -9.54
C LEU A 44 4.00 -8.59 -9.42
N ASP A 45 3.73 -9.32 -10.49
CA ASP A 45 2.74 -10.39 -10.50
C ASP A 45 3.29 -11.69 -9.93
N PHE A 46 2.52 -12.32 -9.05
CA PHE A 46 2.87 -13.61 -8.44
C PHE A 46 1.74 -14.61 -8.57
N ASN A 47 2.09 -15.87 -8.82
CA ASN A 47 1.16 -16.98 -8.72
C ASN A 47 0.98 -17.42 -7.26
N ALA A 48 0.02 -18.32 -7.00
CA ALA A 48 -0.30 -18.77 -5.64
C ALA A 48 0.87 -19.46 -4.91
N GLU A 49 1.74 -20.18 -5.63
CA GLU A 49 2.92 -20.83 -5.06
C GLU A 49 3.98 -19.80 -4.66
N GLU A 50 4.24 -18.82 -5.53
CA GLU A 50 5.16 -17.71 -5.27
C GLU A 50 4.69 -16.86 -4.08
N VAL A 51 3.40 -16.55 -4.00
CA VAL A 51 2.81 -15.84 -2.85
C VAL A 51 3.05 -16.61 -1.55
N ASN A 52 2.88 -17.93 -1.57
CA ASN A 52 3.12 -18.76 -0.39
C ASN A 52 4.60 -18.81 0.01
N LEU A 53 5.53 -18.84 -0.96
CA LEU A 53 6.96 -18.70 -0.69
C LEU A 53 7.28 -17.33 -0.05
N LEU A 54 6.65 -16.25 -0.54
CA LEU A 54 6.90 -14.88 -0.06
C LEU A 54 6.41 -14.62 1.36
N LYS A 55 5.36 -15.31 1.81
CA LYS A 55 4.84 -15.18 3.18
C LYS A 55 5.91 -15.46 4.24
N GLY A 56 6.82 -16.40 3.99
CA GLY A 56 7.91 -16.74 4.91
C GLY A 56 8.98 -15.65 5.06
N PHE A 57 9.04 -14.69 4.12
CA PHE A 57 10.07 -13.66 4.07
C PHE A 57 9.64 -12.31 4.67
N GLN A 58 8.34 -12.11 4.91
CA GLN A 58 7.79 -10.89 5.54
C GLN A 58 8.31 -9.58 4.91
N LEU A 59 8.47 -9.54 3.59
CA LEU A 59 8.91 -8.35 2.86
C LEU A 59 7.96 -7.17 3.14
N LEU A 60 8.50 -6.00 3.48
CA LEU A 60 7.66 -4.83 3.78
C LEU A 60 6.93 -4.33 2.52
N THR A 61 7.63 -4.31 1.40
CA THR A 61 7.15 -3.76 0.11
C THR A 61 6.17 -4.66 -0.64
N ILE A 62 5.85 -5.85 -0.11
CA ILE A 62 4.80 -6.73 -0.67
C ILE A 62 3.41 -6.40 -0.10
N LYS A 63 3.35 -5.73 1.06
CA LYS A 63 2.08 -5.44 1.73
C LYS A 63 1.25 -4.46 0.89
N PRO A 64 -0.08 -4.57 0.88
CA PRO A 64 -0.94 -3.54 0.30
C PRO A 64 -0.66 -2.16 0.92
N VAL A 65 -0.86 -1.09 0.16
CA VAL A 65 -0.72 0.29 0.60
C VAL A 65 -2.02 1.03 0.37
N LEU A 66 -2.39 1.82 1.37
CA LEU A 66 -3.44 2.82 1.29
C LEU A 66 -2.76 4.19 1.44
N TYR A 67 -2.97 5.07 0.48
CA TYR A 67 -2.48 6.45 0.56
C TYR A 67 -3.49 7.30 1.30
N THR A 68 -3.08 7.84 2.45
CA THR A 68 -3.90 8.79 3.20
C THR A 68 -3.43 10.20 2.88
N ALA A 69 -4.27 10.96 2.16
CA ALA A 69 -4.00 12.34 1.80
C ALA A 69 -4.61 13.27 2.86
N ASN A 70 -3.75 13.91 3.66
CA ASN A 70 -4.22 14.89 4.64
C ASN A 70 -4.42 16.25 3.95
N VAL A 71 -5.66 16.74 3.93
CA VAL A 71 -6.07 17.99 3.28
C VAL A 71 -6.68 18.97 4.30
N SER A 72 -6.75 20.26 3.92
CA SER A 72 -7.54 21.24 4.64
C SER A 72 -9.04 20.97 4.48
N GLU A 73 -9.87 21.63 5.28
CA GLU A 73 -11.34 21.43 5.29
C GLU A 73 -12.00 21.69 3.92
N ASP A 74 -11.44 22.62 3.15
CA ASP A 74 -11.84 22.96 1.78
C ASP A 74 -11.08 22.14 0.72
N GLY A 75 -9.98 21.47 1.08
CA GLY A 75 -9.06 20.78 0.17
C GLY A 75 -9.52 19.42 -0.35
N PHE A 76 -10.80 19.06 -0.17
CA PHE A 76 -11.40 17.83 -0.72
C PHE A 76 -11.82 17.97 -2.19
N SER A 77 -11.87 19.19 -2.72
CA SER A 77 -12.27 19.50 -4.09
C SER A 77 -11.31 20.54 -4.66
N ASP A 78 -11.10 20.53 -5.98
CA ASP A 78 -10.22 21.47 -6.68
C ASP A 78 -8.81 21.58 -6.07
N ASN A 79 -8.24 20.45 -5.63
CA ASN A 79 -6.93 20.39 -4.98
C ASN A 79 -5.89 19.70 -5.88
N PRO A 80 -4.99 20.45 -6.55
CA PRO A 80 -3.99 19.89 -7.45
C PRO A 80 -3.03 18.90 -6.77
N HIS A 81 -2.81 19.02 -5.45
CA HIS A 81 -1.97 18.07 -4.72
C HIS A 81 -2.67 16.74 -4.50
N LEU A 82 -3.99 16.76 -4.27
CA LEU A 82 -4.79 15.55 -4.18
C LEU A 82 -4.81 14.81 -5.52
N ASP A 83 -5.01 15.53 -6.63
CA ASP A 83 -4.99 14.96 -7.99
C ASP A 83 -3.66 14.24 -8.30
N VAL A 84 -2.54 14.79 -7.82
CA VAL A 84 -1.21 14.18 -8.02
C VAL A 84 -1.08 12.89 -7.22
N ILE A 85 -1.58 12.85 -5.98
CA ILE A 85 -1.55 11.65 -5.14
C ILE A 85 -2.44 10.56 -5.73
N GLU A 86 -3.64 10.91 -6.19
CA GLU A 86 -4.58 10.00 -6.83
C GLU A 86 -3.97 9.34 -8.08
N LYS A 87 -3.35 10.13 -8.97
CA LYS A 87 -2.67 9.61 -10.15
C LYS A 87 -1.48 8.71 -9.80
N PHE A 88 -0.72 9.08 -8.77
CA PHE A 88 0.41 8.28 -8.32
C PHE A 88 -0.04 6.92 -7.75
N ALA A 89 -1.07 6.93 -6.91
CA ALA A 89 -1.64 5.73 -6.33
C ALA A 89 -2.28 4.83 -7.38
N GLU A 90 -3.00 5.39 -8.36
CA GLU A 90 -3.57 4.64 -9.49
C GLU A 90 -2.47 3.92 -10.28
N ALA A 91 -1.34 4.59 -10.55
CA ALA A 91 -0.20 3.99 -11.23
C ALA A 91 0.45 2.84 -10.43
N GLU A 92 0.31 2.83 -9.10
CA GLU A 92 0.76 1.75 -8.21
C GLU A 92 -0.33 0.71 -7.90
N GLY A 93 -1.57 0.89 -8.39
CA GLY A 93 -2.71 0.05 -8.04
C GLY A 93 -3.12 0.15 -6.57
N ALA A 94 -2.89 1.30 -5.94
CA ALA A 94 -3.20 1.58 -4.54
C ALA A 94 -4.43 2.50 -4.43
N GLU A 95 -5.15 2.38 -3.32
CA GLU A 95 -6.29 3.24 -3.01
C GLU A 95 -5.83 4.55 -2.34
N VAL A 96 -6.62 5.61 -2.50
CA VAL A 96 -6.42 6.90 -1.83
C VAL A 96 -7.64 7.24 -0.98
N VAL A 97 -7.40 7.73 0.23
CA VAL A 97 -8.43 8.31 1.10
C VAL A 97 -7.97 9.71 1.50
N ALA A 98 -8.75 10.72 1.13
CA ALA A 98 -8.57 12.08 1.60
C ALA A 98 -9.20 12.24 2.99
N ILE A 99 -8.44 12.76 3.94
CA ILE A 99 -8.91 13.07 5.30
C ILE A 99 -8.53 14.49 5.67
N CYS A 100 -9.26 15.09 6.60
CA CYS A 100 -8.83 16.33 7.25
C CYS A 100 -8.51 16.03 8.71
N ALA A 101 -7.23 15.95 9.06
CA ALA A 101 -6.80 15.55 10.40
C ALA A 101 -7.36 16.46 11.52
N ASN A 102 -7.61 17.74 11.23
CA ASN A 102 -8.22 18.65 12.21
C ASN A 102 -9.68 18.28 12.49
N ILE A 103 -10.48 18.08 11.44
CA ILE A 103 -11.87 17.63 11.58
C ILE A 103 -11.93 16.27 12.28
N GLU A 104 -11.05 15.33 11.90
CA GLU A 104 -10.98 14.00 12.53
C GLU A 104 -10.63 14.07 14.02
N ALA A 105 -9.77 15.02 14.42
CA ALA A 105 -9.43 15.25 15.81
C ALA A 105 -10.62 15.80 16.60
N ASP A 106 -11.31 16.80 16.06
CA ASP A 106 -12.51 17.37 16.68
C ASP A 106 -13.61 16.29 16.85
N ILE A 107 -13.80 15.45 15.83
CA ILE A 107 -14.73 14.31 15.88
C ILE A 107 -14.31 13.24 16.91
N ALA A 108 -13.01 13.08 17.16
CA ALA A 108 -12.50 12.10 18.11
C ALA A 108 -12.79 12.48 19.57
N ASP A 109 -12.90 13.78 19.84
CA ASP A 109 -13.17 14.34 21.18
C ASP A 109 -14.68 14.50 21.48
N MET A 110 -15.56 14.31 20.48
CA MET A 110 -17.02 14.35 20.63
C MET A 110 -17.59 13.09 21.30
N GLU A 111 -18.69 13.26 22.03
CA GLU A 111 -19.49 12.14 22.53
C GLU A 111 -20.20 11.40 21.37
N ALA A 112 -20.58 10.15 21.61
CA ALA A 112 -21.04 9.26 20.53
C ALA A 112 -22.32 9.76 19.81
N ASP A 113 -23.22 10.42 20.53
CA ASP A 113 -24.44 11.03 20.02
C ASP A 113 -24.15 12.29 19.19
N GLU A 114 -23.31 13.19 19.71
CA GLU A 114 -22.86 14.39 19.00
C GLU A 114 -22.10 14.07 17.72
N LYS A 115 -21.23 13.06 17.76
CA LYS A 115 -20.46 12.57 16.61
C LYS A 115 -21.37 12.10 15.47
N GLN A 116 -22.44 11.38 15.78
CA GLN A 116 -23.34 10.85 14.76
C GLN A 116 -24.15 11.97 14.07
N GLU A 117 -24.54 12.99 14.84
CA GLU A 117 -25.19 14.19 14.30
C GLU A 117 -24.21 14.98 13.41
N PHE A 118 -23.00 15.24 13.88
CA PHE A 118 -21.96 15.95 13.14
C PHE A 118 -21.63 15.28 11.80
N LEU A 119 -21.38 13.96 11.82
CA LEU A 119 -21.09 13.19 10.60
C LEU A 119 -22.27 13.24 9.61
N SER A 120 -23.51 13.17 10.11
CA SER A 120 -24.70 13.23 9.28
C SER A 120 -24.87 14.59 8.59
N GLU A 121 -24.58 15.69 9.29
CA GLU A 121 -24.60 17.04 8.71
C GLU A 121 -23.43 17.28 7.75
N TRP A 122 -22.25 16.78 8.10
CA TRP A 122 -21.04 16.94 7.29
C TRP A 122 -21.16 16.20 5.94
N VAL A 123 -21.66 14.96 5.95
CA VAL A 123 -21.94 14.19 4.73
C VAL A 123 -22.97 14.90 3.84
N LYS A 124 -24.06 15.42 4.41
CA LYS A 124 -25.06 16.20 3.64
C LYS A 124 -24.45 17.43 2.98
N THR A 125 -23.58 18.13 3.71
CA THR A 125 -22.96 19.38 3.25
C THR A 125 -21.89 19.14 2.17
N LYS A 126 -21.06 18.12 2.32
CA LYS A 126 -19.93 17.84 1.40
C LYS A 126 -20.32 16.98 0.20
N LEU A 127 -21.18 15.98 0.36
CA LEU A 127 -21.58 15.08 -0.73
C LEU A 127 -22.87 15.52 -1.42
N GLY A 128 -23.54 16.56 -0.94
CA GLY A 128 -24.80 17.06 -1.49
C GLY A 128 -25.94 16.03 -1.46
N LEU A 129 -25.77 14.95 -0.69
CA LEU A 129 -26.74 13.87 -0.57
C LEU A 129 -27.82 14.30 0.42
N THR A 130 -28.92 14.83 -0.10
CA THR A 130 -30.20 14.82 0.62
C THR A 130 -30.68 13.37 0.71
N ALA A 131 -31.01 12.92 1.92
CA ALA A 131 -31.66 11.64 2.17
C ALA A 131 -32.90 11.43 1.28
#